data_AF-A0A7X2M3A1-F1
#
_entry.id   AF-A0A7X2M3A1-F1
#
_cell.length_a   1.000
_cell.length_b   1.000
_cell.length_c   1.000
_cell.angle_alpha   90.00
_cell.angle_beta   90.00
_cell.angle_gamma   90.00
#
_symmetry.space_group_name_H-M   'P 1'
#
loop_
_entity.id
_entity.type
_entity.pdbx_description
1 polymer ?
#
loop_
_entity_poly.entity_id
_entity_poly.type
_entity_poly.pdbx_seq_one_letter_code
_entity_poly.pdbx_strand_id
1 'polypeptide(L)'
;MDKRYHISAPLSIEFQKKSMFFLYEENIKKEIPYSELIIVYLAVKDNYSGGIYMPDITEITPDMDGFIMIYGRAADYELHTYKTHKTAGELFIEMAAHAGQGLFGYEQWIEEIRRDAFEEAGDMMSGWQY
;
A
#
# COMPACT_ATOMS: atom_id res chain seq x y z
N MET A 1 -10.20 -17.57 4.07
CA MET A 1 -8.74 -17.72 4.24
C MET A 1 -8.25 -16.36 4.67
N ASP A 2 -7.80 -16.21 5.91
CA ASP A 2 -7.50 -14.89 6.47
C ASP A 2 -6.33 -14.26 5.70
N LYS A 3 -6.62 -13.17 5.00
CA LYS A 3 -5.62 -12.39 4.27
C LYS A 3 -4.76 -11.64 5.29
N ARG A 4 -3.44 -11.73 5.18
CA ARG A 4 -2.54 -11.10 6.16
C ARG A 4 -2.45 -9.61 5.90
N TYR A 5 -2.54 -8.79 6.95
CA TYR A 5 -2.27 -7.35 6.89
C TYR A 5 -0.88 -7.05 7.45
N HIS A 6 -0.08 -6.25 6.74
CA HIS A 6 1.27 -5.90 7.13
C HIS A 6 1.49 -4.39 7.11
N ILE A 7 1.86 -3.83 8.26
CA ILE A 7 2.45 -2.50 8.33
C ILE A 7 3.95 -2.65 8.07
N SER A 8 4.46 -1.92 7.08
CA SER A 8 5.83 -2.08 6.59
C SER A 8 6.53 -0.72 6.47
N ALA A 9 7.74 -0.62 7.01
CA ALA A 9 8.59 0.57 6.87
C ALA A 9 10.02 0.14 6.46
N PRO A 10 10.27 -0.15 5.17
CA PRO A 10 11.59 -0.54 4.71
C PRO A 10 12.55 0.65 4.70
N LEU A 11 13.84 0.37 4.83
CA LEU A 11 14.93 1.33 4.65
C LEU A 11 15.08 1.72 3.18
N SER A 12 14.89 0.77 2.27
CA SER A 12 14.90 1.03 0.83
C SER A 12 14.05 0.02 0.07
N ILE A 13 13.70 0.41 -1.16
CA ILE A 13 12.96 -0.43 -2.10
C ILE A 13 13.77 -0.52 -3.39
N GLU A 14 14.08 -1.74 -3.80
CA GLU A 14 14.78 -2.01 -5.05
C GLU A 14 13.79 -2.55 -6.08
N PHE A 15 13.65 -1.87 -7.21
CA PHE A 15 12.79 -2.31 -8.31
C PHE A 15 13.57 -3.20 -9.29
N GLN A 16 13.05 -4.40 -9.53
CA GLN A 16 13.58 -5.32 -10.53
C GLN A 16 12.56 -5.59 -11.64
N LYS A 17 12.88 -6.49 -12.57
CA LYS A 17 12.04 -6.73 -13.75
C LYS A 17 10.67 -7.36 -13.42
N LYS A 18 10.58 -8.14 -12.35
CA LYS A 18 9.36 -8.94 -12.03
C LYS A 18 8.90 -8.80 -10.58
N SER A 19 9.69 -8.13 -9.75
CA SER A 19 9.47 -8.02 -8.32
C SER A 19 10.14 -6.75 -7.80
N MET A 20 9.69 -6.31 -6.63
CA MET A 20 10.39 -5.33 -5.82
C MET A 20 10.91 -6.00 -4.55
N PHE A 21 12.02 -5.48 -4.03
CA PHE A 21 12.58 -5.96 -2.77
C PHE A 21 12.52 -4.87 -1.72
N PHE A 22 11.95 -5.21 -0.58
CA PHE A 22 11.95 -4.37 0.61
C PHE A 22 13.15 -4.75 1.45
N LEU A 23 14.04 -3.78 1.70
CA LEU A 23 15.14 -3.93 2.63
C LEU A 23 14.75 -3.35 3.98
N TYR A 24 14.82 -4.15 5.03
CA TYR A 24 14.56 -3.71 6.40
C TYR A 24 15.87 -3.59 7.19
N GLU A 25 15.75 -3.21 8.46
CA GLU A 25 16.84 -3.30 9.42
C GLU A 25 17.38 -4.74 9.51
N GLU A 26 18.61 -4.88 9.99
CA GLU A 26 19.32 -6.18 10.08
C GLU A 26 19.54 -6.87 8.72
N ASN A 27 19.48 -6.12 7.61
CA ASN A 27 19.61 -6.62 6.23
C ASN A 27 18.58 -7.69 5.85
N ILE A 28 17.41 -7.69 6.50
CA ILE A 28 16.31 -8.57 6.09
C ILE A 28 15.77 -8.08 4.76
N LYS A 29 15.81 -8.95 3.74
CA LYS A 29 15.32 -8.66 2.39
C LYS A 29 14.06 -9.47 2.12
N LYS A 30 12.96 -8.78 1.80
CA LYS A 30 11.69 -9.40 1.42
C LYS A 30 11.38 -9.12 -0.04
N GLU A 31 11.13 -10.18 -0.81
CA GLU A 31 10.66 -10.07 -2.19
C GLU A 31 9.14 -9.92 -2.23
N ILE A 32 8.67 -8.99 -3.07
CA ILE A 32 7.25 -8.85 -3.43
C ILE A 32 7.16 -8.95 -4.96
N PRO A 33 6.67 -10.08 -5.50
CA PRO A 33 6.42 -10.24 -6.93
C PRO A 33 5.41 -9.21 -7.43
N TYR A 34 5.59 -8.69 -8.64
CA TYR A 34 4.61 -7.75 -9.17
C TYR A 34 3.22 -8.36 -9.39
N SER A 35 3.13 -9.69 -9.51
CA SER A 35 1.86 -10.41 -9.59
C SER A 35 1.07 -10.40 -8.27
N GLU A 36 1.73 -9.99 -7.19
CA GLU A 36 1.10 -9.81 -5.89
C GLU A 36 0.27 -8.53 -5.87
N LEU A 37 0.69 -7.44 -6.55
CA LEU A 37 0.00 -6.15 -6.50
C LEU A 37 -1.28 -6.19 -7.35
N ILE A 38 -2.44 -6.16 -6.69
CA ILE A 38 -3.74 -6.10 -7.37
C ILE A 38 -4.19 -4.64 -7.48
N ILE A 39 -4.21 -3.92 -6.35
CA ILE A 39 -4.58 -2.51 -6.28
C ILE A 39 -3.50 -1.77 -5.48
N VAL A 40 -3.10 -0.59 -5.95
CA VAL A 40 -2.11 0.25 -5.31
C VAL A 40 -2.58 1.70 -5.33
N TYR A 41 -2.62 2.37 -4.19
CA TYR A 41 -2.97 3.79 -4.12
C TYR A 41 -2.18 4.51 -3.03
N LEU A 42 -2.08 5.82 -3.21
CA LEU A 42 -1.39 6.71 -2.29
C LEU A 42 -2.40 7.24 -1.25
N ALA A 43 -2.03 7.20 0.02
CA ALA A 43 -2.72 7.91 1.09
C ALA A 43 -1.84 9.07 1.54
N VAL A 44 -2.25 10.28 1.19
CA VAL A 44 -1.49 11.51 1.43
C VAL A 44 -1.91 12.14 2.75
N LYS A 45 -0.92 12.57 3.52
CA LYS A 45 -1.18 13.36 4.72
C LYS A 45 -1.35 14.82 4.32
N ASP A 46 -2.52 15.38 4.55
CA ASP A 46 -2.77 16.81 4.36
C ASP A 46 -2.09 17.60 5.48
N ASN A 47 -1.11 18.43 5.12
CA ASN A 47 -0.39 19.28 6.06
C ASN A 47 -1.23 20.44 6.61
N TYR A 48 -2.37 20.77 6.00
CA TYR A 48 -3.26 21.84 6.45
C TYR A 48 -4.32 21.35 7.44
N SER A 49 -5.05 20.28 7.10
CA SER A 49 -6.09 19.73 7.98
C SER A 49 -5.58 18.67 8.96
N GLY A 50 -4.38 18.11 8.72
CA GLY A 50 -3.88 16.93 9.44
C GLY A 50 -4.60 15.63 9.06
N GLY A 51 -5.57 15.68 8.14
CA GLY A 51 -6.31 14.53 7.64
C GLY A 51 -5.51 13.69 6.65
N ILE A 52 -6.06 12.52 6.32
CA ILE A 52 -5.56 11.68 5.24
C ILE A 52 -6.57 11.77 4.09
N TYR A 53 -6.07 11.97 2.88
CA TYR A 53 -6.87 11.89 1.66
C TYR A 53 -6.19 11.01 0.62
N MET A 54 -6.97 10.49 -0.30
CA MET A 54 -6.49 9.64 -1.38
C MET A 54 -6.65 10.41 -2.70
N PRO A 55 -5.57 10.96 -3.27
CA PRO A 55 -5.63 11.70 -4.53
C PRO A 55 -6.01 10.80 -5.71
N ASP A 56 -6.59 11.41 -6.73
CA ASP A 56 -6.72 10.77 -8.05
C ASP A 56 -5.31 10.50 -8.63
N ILE A 57 -5.16 9.46 -9.45
CA ILE A 57 -3.85 9.14 -10.07
C ILE A 57 -3.25 10.33 -10.83
N THR A 58 -4.09 11.16 -11.45
CA THR A 58 -3.68 12.34 -12.21
C THR A 58 -3.20 13.50 -11.34
N GLU A 59 -3.54 13.48 -10.05
CA GLU A 59 -3.15 14.49 -9.06
C GLU A 59 -1.88 14.12 -8.30
N ILE A 60 -1.43 12.86 -8.40
CA ILE A 60 -0.24 12.39 -7.68
C ILE A 60 1.03 13.07 -8.21
N THR A 61 1.76 13.72 -7.30
CA THR A 61 3.06 14.32 -7.59
C THR A 61 4.18 13.67 -6.76
N PRO A 62 5.44 13.73 -7.23
CA PRO A 62 6.57 13.16 -6.51
C PRO A 62 6.78 13.75 -5.11
N ASP A 63 6.37 14.97 -4.82
CA ASP A 63 6.60 15.61 -3.51
C ASP A 63 5.58 15.21 -2.42
N MET A 64 4.55 14.42 -2.77
CA MET A 64 3.52 14.01 -1.82
C MET A 64 4.04 13.03 -0.77
N ASP A 65 3.80 13.35 0.50
CA ASP A 65 4.17 12.52 1.64
C ASP A 65 2.97 11.75 2.21
N GLY A 66 3.24 10.64 2.90
CA GLY A 66 2.22 9.75 3.44
C GLY A 66 2.64 8.29 3.40
N PHE A 67 1.74 7.42 2.96
CA PHE A 67 2.01 5.99 2.82
C PHE A 67 1.30 5.41 1.60
N ILE A 68 1.80 4.27 1.12
CA ILE A 68 1.24 3.56 -0.03
C ILE A 68 0.47 2.35 0.50
N MET A 69 -0.77 2.20 0.04
CA MET A 69 -1.57 1.02 0.28
C MET A 69 -1.42 0.06 -0.90
N ILE A 70 -1.09 -1.19 -0.61
CA ILE A 70 -1.03 -2.27 -1.60
C ILE A 70 -2.01 -3.35 -1.15
N TYR A 71 -3.05 -3.56 -1.94
CA TYR A 71 -3.90 -4.72 -1.81
C TYR A 71 -3.29 -5.85 -2.63
N GLY A 72 -2.70 -6.81 -1.94
CA GLY A 72 -2.04 -7.92 -2.56
C GLY A 72 -2.97 -9.11 -2.81
N ARG A 73 -2.46 -10.17 -3.43
CA ARG A 73 -3.21 -11.43 -3.59
C ARG A 73 -3.20 -12.28 -2.31
N ALA A 74 -2.04 -12.40 -1.68
CA ALA A 74 -1.81 -13.15 -0.45
C ALA A 74 -1.78 -12.26 0.80
N ALA A 75 -1.34 -11.00 0.68
CA ALA A 75 -1.26 -10.08 1.80
C ALA A 75 -1.45 -8.61 1.40
N ASP A 76 -2.00 -7.83 2.31
CA ASP A 76 -2.15 -6.39 2.19
C ASP A 76 -1.00 -5.68 2.90
N TYR A 77 -0.58 -4.54 2.35
CA TYR A 77 0.52 -3.75 2.88
C TYR A 77 0.13 -2.30 3.04
N GLU A 78 0.39 -1.78 4.23
CA GLU A 78 0.49 -0.35 4.51
C GLU A 78 1.98 0.01 4.55
N LEU A 79 2.45 0.62 3.47
CA LEU A 79 3.85 0.90 3.23
C LEU A 79 4.19 2.34 3.60
N HIS A 80 4.86 2.49 4.73
CA HIS A 80 5.37 3.75 5.24
C HIS A 80 6.75 4.05 4.67
N THR A 81 6.93 5.27 4.18
CA THR A 81 8.14 5.69 3.45
C THR A 81 9.08 6.55 4.29
N TYR A 82 8.75 6.85 5.55
CA TYR A 82 9.54 7.73 6.42
C TYR A 82 10.96 7.24 6.72
N LYS A 83 11.23 5.93 6.56
CA LYS A 83 12.58 5.35 6.67
C LYS A 83 13.35 5.34 5.35
N THR A 84 12.63 5.54 4.24
CA THR A 84 13.24 5.66 2.92
C THR A 84 13.68 7.11 2.70
N HIS A 85 14.67 7.33 1.85
CA HIS A 85 15.04 8.68 1.41
C HIS A 85 14.15 9.21 0.27
N LYS A 86 12.96 8.63 0.10
CA LYS A 86 12.00 8.98 -0.95
C LYS A 86 10.64 9.28 -0.33
N THR A 87 9.88 10.14 -0.97
CA THR A 87 8.49 10.39 -0.58
C THR A 87 7.60 9.20 -0.98
N ALA A 88 6.37 9.20 -0.47
CA ALA A 88 5.37 8.23 -0.90
C ALA A 88 4.95 8.44 -2.37
N GLY A 89 4.86 9.69 -2.84
CA GLY A 89 4.60 10.02 -4.24
C GLY A 89 5.67 9.51 -5.21
N GLU A 90 6.96 9.71 -4.90
CA GLU A 90 8.09 9.19 -5.69
C GLU A 90 8.03 7.67 -5.80
N LEU A 91 7.86 6.98 -4.66
CA LEU A 91 7.81 5.53 -4.63
C LEU A 91 6.58 4.97 -5.36
N PHE A 92 5.44 5.65 -5.27
CA PHE A 92 4.24 5.28 -6.00
C PHE A 92 4.44 5.36 -7.52
N ILE A 93 5.03 6.47 -8.01
CA ILE A 93 5.31 6.67 -9.43
C ILE A 93 6.30 5.60 -9.94
N GLU A 94 7.35 5.31 -9.16
CA GLU A 94 8.29 4.24 -9.50
C GLU A 94 7.61 2.85 -9.52
N MET A 95 6.76 2.55 -8.54
CA MET A 95 5.96 1.32 -8.55
C MET A 95 5.10 1.22 -9.80
N ALA A 96 4.39 2.29 -10.17
CA ALA A 96 3.54 2.30 -11.36
C ALA A 96 4.35 2.06 -12.65
N ALA A 97 5.54 2.66 -12.75
CA ALA A 97 6.42 2.50 -13.91
C ALA A 97 6.97 1.07 -14.05
N HIS A 98 7.21 0.38 -12.94
CA HIS A 98 7.79 -0.98 -12.93
C HIS A 98 6.75 -2.10 -12.87
N ALA A 99 5.61 -1.86 -12.24
CA ALA A 99 4.61 -2.86 -11.88
C ALA A 99 3.23 -2.58 -12.50
N GLY A 100 3.18 -1.94 -13.68
CA GLY A 100 1.95 -1.47 -14.35
C GLY A 100 0.89 -2.51 -14.74
N GLN A 101 0.99 -3.74 -14.23
CA GLN A 101 -0.06 -4.76 -14.30
C GLN A 101 -1.07 -4.67 -13.15
N GLY A 102 -0.74 -3.97 -12.05
CA GLY A 102 -1.68 -3.65 -10.98
C GLY A 102 -2.57 -2.45 -11.34
N LEU A 103 -3.71 -2.31 -10.67
CA LEU A 103 -4.54 -1.11 -10.74
C LEU A 103 -3.92 -0.04 -9.85
N PHE A 104 -3.41 1.03 -10.46
CA PHE A 104 -2.86 2.18 -9.75
C PHE A 104 -3.90 3.31 -9.67
N GLY A 105 -4.04 3.89 -8.49
CA GLY A 105 -4.98 4.98 -8.23
C GLY A 105 -6.08 4.59 -7.26
N TYR A 106 -6.65 5.61 -6.62
CA TYR A 106 -7.78 5.46 -5.73
C TYR A 106 -9.11 5.66 -6.48
N GLU A 107 -10.10 4.85 -6.16
CA GLU A 107 -11.47 4.93 -6.66
C GLU A 107 -12.43 4.60 -5.51
N GLN A 108 -13.60 5.25 -5.45
CA GLN A 108 -14.52 5.09 -4.30
C GLN A 108 -14.99 3.64 -4.09
N TRP A 109 -15.14 2.86 -5.17
CA TRP A 109 -15.53 1.44 -5.07
C TRP A 109 -14.46 0.57 -4.38
N ILE A 110 -13.21 1.02 -4.31
CA ILE A 110 -12.14 0.32 -3.58
C ILE A 110 -12.40 0.38 -2.06
N GLU A 111 -12.93 1.49 -1.54
CA GLU A 111 -13.33 1.60 -0.13
C GLU A 111 -14.58 0.78 0.17
N GLU A 112 -15.50 0.62 -0.78
CA GLU A 112 -16.69 -0.25 -0.60
C GLU A 112 -16.26 -1.71 -0.43
N ILE A 113 -15.37 -2.21 -1.30
CA ILE A 113 -14.79 -3.57 -1.17
C ILE A 113 -14.06 -3.74 0.17
N ARG A 114 -13.34 -2.71 0.61
CA ARG A 114 -12.65 -2.72 1.90
C ARG A 114 -13.65 -2.78 3.06
N ARG A 115 -14.70 -1.96 3.03
CA ARG A 115 -15.68 -1.89 4.12
C ARG A 115 -16.40 -3.22 4.29
N ASP A 116 -16.81 -3.84 3.17
CA ASP A 116 -17.44 -5.16 3.18
C ASP A 116 -16.52 -6.23 3.78
N ALA A 117 -15.24 -6.23 3.40
CA ALA A 117 -14.25 -7.18 3.93
C ALA A 117 -13.92 -6.96 5.43
N PHE A 118 -13.92 -5.71 5.90
CA PHE A 118 -13.67 -5.39 7.31
C PHE A 118 -14.91 -5.62 8.20
N GLU A 119 -16.12 -5.34 7.70
CA GLU A 119 -17.37 -5.65 8.39
C GLU A 119 -17.55 -7.16 8.54
N GLU A 120 -17.29 -7.94 7.48
CA GLU A 120 -17.35 -9.40 7.52
C GLU A 120 -16.33 -9.99 8.52
N ALA A 121 -15.12 -9.42 8.61
CA ALA A 121 -14.13 -9.80 9.63
C ALA A 121 -14.56 -9.39 11.05
N GLY A 122 -15.24 -8.26 11.22
CA GLY A 122 -15.81 -7.81 12.50
C GLY A 122 -16.92 -8.73 13.00
N ASP A 123 -17.81 -9.16 12.11
CA ASP A 123 -18.91 -10.08 12.41
C ASP A 123 -18.41 -11.50 12.73
N MET A 124 -17.37 -11.96 12.04
CA MET A 124 -16.71 -13.23 12.35
C MET A 124 -15.99 -13.22 13.71
N MET A 125 -15.52 -12.07 14.21
CA MET A 125 -14.90 -11.94 15.53
C MET A 125 -15.90 -11.73 16.66
N SER A 126 -17.06 -11.11 16.39
CA SER A 126 -18.13 -10.91 17.37
C SER A 126 -18.97 -12.17 17.62
N GLY A 127 -18.97 -13.13 16.67
CA GLY A 127 -19.62 -14.44 16.81
C GLY A 127 -18.99 -15.42 17.82
N TRP A 128 -17.86 -15.06 18.47
CA TRP A 128 -17.16 -15.88 19.47
C TRP A 128 -17.44 -15.48 20.92
N GLN A 129 -18.47 -14.67 21.18
CA GLN A 129 -18.95 -14.41 22.54
C GLN A 129 -20.23 -15.20 22.83
N TYR A 130 -20.06 -16.47 23.21
CA TYR A 130 -21.04 -17.24 23.99
C TYR A 130 -20.34 -17.95 25.15
#